data_AF-A0A7Y3MLN4-F1
#
_entry.id   AF-A0A7Y3MLN4-F1
#
_cell.length_a   1.000
_cell.length_b   1.000
_cell.length_c   1.000
_cell.angle_alpha   90.00
_cell.angle_beta   90.00
_cell.angle_gamma   90.00
#
_symmetry.space_group_name_H-M   'P 1'
#
loop_
_entity.id
_entity.type
_entity.pdbx_description
1 polymer ?
#
loop_
_entity_poly.entity_id
_entity_poly.type
_entity_poly.pdbx_seq_one_letter_code
_entity_poly.pdbx_strand_id
1 'polypeptide(L)'
;MFFGTLLDSQGEWLDTVHFPPYSQRYPFRGRGIYEIKGKVLEEFGCYNVEVSVMRKLDIVPDPRYADMKTANRISMQGQKRKSLRQFG
;
A
#
# COMPACT_ATOMS: atom_id res chain seq x y z
N MET A 1 19.92 0.69 -1.53
CA MET A 1 19.37 2.05 -1.37
C MET A 1 18.25 2.21 -2.38
N PHE A 2 17.17 2.89 -2.03
CA PHE A 2 16.04 3.13 -2.94
C PHE A 2 15.67 4.61 -2.95
N PHE A 3 15.15 5.07 -4.08
CA PHE A 3 14.61 6.40 -4.27
C PHE A 3 13.12 6.27 -4.55
N GLY A 4 12.32 7.11 -3.92
CA GLY A 4 10.88 7.17 -4.11
C GLY A 4 10.46 8.55 -4.60
N THR A 5 9.44 8.58 -5.43
CA THR A 5 8.72 9.79 -5.82
C THR A 5 7.25 9.53 -5.54
N LEU A 6 6.69 10.25 -4.56
CA LEU A 6 5.34 10.07 -4.07
C LEU A 6 4.53 11.35 -4.25
N LEU A 7 3.22 11.21 -4.13
CA LEU A 7 2.30 12.34 -3.97
C LEU A 7 1.86 12.40 -2.52
N ASP A 8 1.84 13.61 -1.97
CA ASP A 8 1.30 13.85 -0.63
C ASP A 8 -0.24 14.00 -0.65
N SER A 9 -0.82 14.36 0.50
CA SER A 9 -2.26 14.57 0.62
C SER A 9 -2.81 15.78 -0.16
N GLN A 10 -1.95 16.70 -0.59
CA GLN A 10 -2.30 17.85 -1.42
C GLN A 10 -2.02 17.61 -2.90
N GLY A 11 -1.42 16.47 -3.26
CA GLY A 11 -1.03 16.14 -4.62
C GLY A 11 0.29 16.79 -5.04
N GLU A 12 1.08 17.27 -4.08
CA GLU A 12 2.42 17.78 -4.33
C GLU A 12 3.43 16.63 -4.38
N TRP A 13 4.48 16.81 -5.19
CA TRP A 13 5.54 15.83 -5.32
C TRP A 13 6.43 15.80 -4.08
N LEU A 14 6.71 14.58 -3.60
CA LEU A 14 7.58 14.32 -2.46
C LEU A 14 8.62 13.28 -2.85
N ASP A 15 9.88 13.69 -2.91
CA ASP A 15 10.99 12.77 -3.12
C ASP A 15 11.52 12.20 -1.81
N THR A 16 11.86 10.91 -1.83
CA THR A 16 12.32 10.19 -0.64
C THR A 16 13.56 9.34 -0.92
N VAL A 17 14.44 9.25 0.08
CA VAL A 17 15.65 8.43 0.03
C VAL A 17 15.58 7.38 1.14
N HIS A 18 15.76 6.11 0.78
CA HIS A 18 15.69 4.98 1.70
C HIS A 18 17.04 4.25 1.77
N PHE A 19 17.79 4.49 2.83
CA PHE A 19 19.06 3.81 3.08
C PHE A 19 18.86 2.34 3.48
N PRO A 20 19.85 1.45 3.17
CA PRO A 20 19.71 0.01 3.34
C PRO A 20 19.19 -0.48 4.72
N PRO A 21 19.65 0.07 5.87
CA PRO A 21 19.14 -0.39 7.17
C PRO A 21 17.63 -0.18 7.33
N TYR A 22 17.11 0.94 6.82
CA TYR A 22 15.69 1.27 6.91
C TYR A 22 14.87 0.56 5.85
N SER A 23 15.35 0.48 4.62
CA SER A 23 14.59 -0.16 3.54
C SER A 23 14.48 -1.68 3.68
N GLN A 24 15.45 -2.33 4.33
CA GLN A 24 15.36 -3.75 4.67
C GLN A 24 14.31 -3.99 5.76
N ARG A 25 14.23 -3.10 6.76
CA ARG A 25 13.23 -3.18 7.85
C ARG A 25 11.84 -2.79 7.38
N TYR A 26 11.76 -1.85 6.44
CA TYR A 26 10.54 -1.25 5.92
C TYR A 26 10.53 -1.29 4.38
N PRO A 27 10.39 -2.49 3.78
CA PRO A 27 10.42 -2.63 2.33
C PRO A 27 9.14 -2.07 1.69
N PHE A 28 9.26 -1.64 0.43
CA PHE A 28 8.10 -1.30 -0.39
C PHE A 28 7.19 -2.53 -0.58
N ARG A 29 5.87 -2.31 -0.51
CA ARG A 29 4.82 -3.35 -0.66
C ARG A 29 3.88 -3.05 -1.83
N GLY A 30 4.45 -2.50 -2.91
CA GLY A 30 3.73 -2.10 -4.12
C GLY A 30 2.89 -0.83 -3.96
N ARG A 31 1.97 -0.58 -4.89
CA ARG A 31 1.10 0.61 -4.88
C ARG A 31 0.23 0.67 -3.62
N GLY A 32 0.02 1.88 -3.09
CA GLY A 32 -0.86 2.15 -1.97
C GLY A 32 -0.49 3.45 -1.25
N ILE A 33 -1.15 3.69 -0.12
CA ILE A 33 -0.88 4.83 0.74
C ILE A 33 0.15 4.39 1.78
N TYR A 34 1.12 5.26 2.05
CA TYR A 34 2.19 4.98 3.01
C TYR A 34 2.25 6.06 4.08
N GLU A 35 2.43 5.64 5.33
CA GLU A 35 2.96 6.49 6.39
C GLU A 35 4.48 6.54 6.21
N ILE A 36 5.05 7.74 6.09
CA ILE A 36 6.48 7.97 5.95
C ILE A 36 6.93 8.91 7.08
N LYS A 37 8.02 8.56 7.75
CA LYS A 37 8.69 9.42 8.74
C LYS A 37 10.17 9.48 8.43
N GLY A 38 10.74 10.68 8.53
CA GLY A 38 12.10 10.92 8.12
C GLY A 38 12.54 12.35 8.40
N LYS A 39 13.82 12.61 8.13
CA LYS A 39 14.38 13.94 8.18
C LYS A 39 14.11 14.65 6.87
N VAL A 40 13.60 15.86 6.91
CA VAL A 40 13.49 16.74 5.73
C VAL A 40 14.87 17.34 5.45
N LEU A 41 15.27 17.30 4.20
CA LEU A 41 16.51 17.86 3.68
C LEU A 41 16.17 18.80 2.53
N GLU A 42 16.99 19.83 2.36
CA GLU A 42 16.92 20.77 1.24
C GLU A 42 18.27 20.78 0.54
N GLU A 43 18.29 20.48 -0.76
CA GLU A 43 19.48 20.52 -1.60
C GLU A 43 19.15 21.26 -2.90
N PHE A 44 19.88 22.33 -3.19
CA PHE A 44 19.70 23.16 -4.40
C PHE A 44 18.27 23.67 -4.62
N GLY A 45 17.52 23.94 -3.54
CA GLY A 45 16.13 24.40 -3.58
C GLY A 45 15.09 23.29 -3.79
N CYS A 46 15.52 22.02 -3.77
CA CYS A 46 14.64 20.85 -3.80
C CYS A 46 14.55 20.22 -2.40
N TYR A 47 13.33 19.88 -1.98
CA TYR A 47 13.09 19.19 -0.70
C TYR A 47 12.94 17.69 -0.90
N ASN A 48 13.61 16.91 -0.06
CA ASN A 48 13.45 15.46 0.01
C ASN A 48 13.43 14.95 1.45
N VAL A 49 12.93 13.73 1.65
CA VAL A 49 12.88 13.09 2.96
C VAL A 49 13.83 11.90 3.02
N GLU A 50 14.79 11.95 3.93
CA GLU A 50 15.57 10.77 4.33
C GLU A 50 14.72 9.91 5.28
N VAL A 51 14.28 8.75 4.79
CA VAL A 51 13.27 7.94 5.44
C VAL A 51 13.88 7.02 6.49
N SER A 52 13.39 7.14 7.73
CA SER A 52 13.72 6.25 8.85
C SER A 52 12.62 5.22 9.13
N VAL A 53 11.38 5.51 8.75
CA VAL A 53 10.23 4.59 8.89
C VAL A 53 9.29 4.72 7.69
N MET A 54 8.84 3.58 7.17
CA MET A 54 7.82 3.52 6.13
C MET A 54 6.86 2.36 6.40
N ARG A 55 5.54 2.62 6.33
CA ARG A 55 4.52 1.56 6.48
C ARG A 55 3.42 1.76 5.47
N LYS A 56 3.08 0.69 4.74
CA LYS A 56 1.88 0.67 3.91
C LYS A 56 0.66 0.70 4.84
N LEU A 57 -0.25 1.64 4.60
CA LEU A 57 -1.50 1.75 5.33
C LEU A 57 -2.58 0.89 4.68
N ASP A 58 -3.51 0.42 5.51
CA ASP A 58 -4.68 -0.30 5.03
C ASP A 58 -5.64 0.64 4.31
N ILE A 59 -6.21 0.17 3.22
CA ILE A 59 -7.22 0.92 2.48
C ILE A 59 -8.56 0.68 3.15
N VAL A 60 -9.14 1.75 3.69
CA VAL A 60 -10.54 1.73 4.14
C VAL A 60 -11.42 1.65 2.90
N PRO A 61 -12.19 0.56 2.70
CA PRO A 61 -13.08 0.47 1.56
C PRO A 61 -14.17 1.54 1.69
N ASP A 62 -14.51 2.16 0.58
CA ASP A 62 -15.60 3.11 0.53
C ASP A 62 -16.91 2.41 0.96
N PRO A 63 -17.63 2.95 1.96
CA PRO A 63 -18.83 2.31 2.51
C PRO A 63 -19.91 2.10 1.44
N ARG A 64 -19.94 2.92 0.37
CA ARG A 64 -20.89 2.77 -0.74
C ARG A 64 -20.71 1.46 -1.51
N TYR A 65 -19.53 0.84 -1.44
CA TYR A 65 -19.19 -0.39 -2.16
C TYR A 65 -18.85 -1.57 -1.24
N ALA A 66 -19.05 -1.43 0.08
CA ALA A 66 -18.69 -2.45 1.06
C ALA A 66 -19.46 -3.77 0.86
N ASP A 67 -20.72 -3.69 0.40
CA ASP A 67 -21.61 -4.85 0.27
C ASP A 67 -21.34 -5.71 -0.97
N MET A 68 -20.67 -5.17 -1.99
CA MET A 68 -20.39 -5.91 -3.24
C MET A 68 -19.43 -7.10 -3.04
N LYS A 69 -18.64 -7.13 -1.96
CA LYS A 69 -17.74 -8.26 -1.65
C LYS A 69 -18.47 -9.50 -1.13
N THR A 70 -19.69 -9.37 -0.60
CA THR A 70 -20.48 -10.49 -0.10
C THR A 70 -20.98 -11.36 -1.26
N ALA A 71 -21.40 -10.75 -2.37
CA ALA A 71 -21.95 -11.46 -3.53
C ALA A 71 -20.94 -12.43 -4.18
N ASN A 72 -19.67 -12.02 -4.32
CA ASN A 72 -18.61 -12.89 -4.87
C ASN A 72 -18.21 -14.04 -3.93
N ARG A 73 -18.42 -13.88 -2.61
CA ARG A 73 -18.10 -14.93 -1.64
C ARG A 73 -19.20 -16.02 -1.61
N ILE A 74 -20.47 -15.63 -1.85
CA ILE A 74 -21.61 -16.55 -1.95
C ILE A 74 -21.52 -17.41 -3.22
N SER A 75 -21.15 -16.84 -4.37
CA SER A 75 -21.03 -17.59 -5.64
C SER A 75 -19.93 -18.65 -5.60
N MET A 76 -18.78 -18.36 -4.98
CA MET A 76 -17.69 -19.32 -4.80
C MET A 76 -18.04 -20.50 -3.86
N GLN A 77 -18.82 -20.25 -2.79
CA GLN A 77 -19.26 -21.33 -1.89
C GLN A 77 -20.31 -22.24 -2.52
N GLY A 78 -21.17 -21.70 -3.40
CA GLY A 78 -22.14 -22.47 -4.17
C GLY A 78 -21.50 -23.44 -5.18
N GLN A 79 -20.40 -23.02 -5.83
CA GLN A 79 -19.65 -23.88 -6.78
C GLN A 79 -18.90 -25.02 -6.09
N LYS A 80 -18.25 -24.78 -4.94
CA LYS A 80 -17.57 -25.84 -4.16
C LYS A 80 -18.52 -26.96 -3.72
N ARG A 81 -19.77 -26.63 -3.37
CA ARG A 81 -20.78 -27.63 -2.96
C ARG A 81 -21.29 -28.50 -4.11
N LYS A 82 -21.23 -28.03 -5.36
CA LYS A 82 -21.65 -28.81 -6.54
C LYS A 82 -20.60 -29.81 -7.00
N SER A 83 -19.30 -29.48 -6.94
CA SER A 83 -18.25 -30.42 -7.36
C SER A 83 -18.07 -31.62 -6.42
N LEU A 84 -18.38 -31.45 -5.13
CA LEU A 84 -18.32 -32.52 -4.12
C LEU A 84 -19.45 -33.55 -4.21
N ARG A 85 -20.52 -33.28 -4.97
CA ARG A 85 -21.65 -34.22 -5.16
C ARG A 85 -21.55 -35.06 -6.42
N GLN A 86 -20.52 -34.85 -7.26
CA GLN A 86 -20.30 -35.61 -8.50
C GLN A 86 -19.29 -36.77 -8.37
N PHE A 87 -18.75 -36.99 -7.17
CA PHE A 87 -17.78 -38.06 -6.86
C PHE A 87 -18.28 -39.05 -5.81
N GLY A 88 -19.60 -39.23 -5.70
CA GLY A 88 -20.24 -40.22 -4.82
C GLY A 88 -21.11 -41.17 -5.63
#